data_AF-A0A8S3TBH3-F1
#
_entry.id   AF-A0A8S3TBH3-F1
#
_cell.length_a   1.000
_cell.length_b   1.000
_cell.length_c   1.000
_cell.angle_alpha   90.00
_cell.angle_beta   90.00
_cell.angle_gamma   90.00
#
_symmetry.space_group_name_H-M   'P 1'
#
loop_
_entity.id
_entity.type
_entity.pdbx_description
1 polymer ?
#
loop_
_entity_poly.entity_id
_entity_poly.type
_entity_poly.pdbx_seq_one_letter_code
_entity_poly.pdbx_strand_id
1 'polypeptide(L)'
;MASSSKKKNKRKRKQTGSPFSNKKKKMADKKNSKNSKSKEQSPACSIPQTPQTNQETSQSPLTSNVYSAAHQTLYGSYPGYPFTPFQPPAPHTTPANMMQSHHQQLPPAMMSSMPLLTPSPYQYTNPDLNKFMCEVTERLKKLDMLEDILKRVVSMETHCMKIDCEVSNMKEQIKTHTNTIMNIDQGLSEMSNRVQNMDEQNYFLFEENKQLKEKVIEQQSRSMRENLIFKGVPDEYNPEEDTEAILKDFIKSEIQIEEEINFHVVHRLKPKQDKSPRGIVAKFERRKDRNMVLSAAIQKLKNKKQFVVHEQYPIEVIERRRELVPILKDARTKGHTAVLKEDRLYIDNKRYYPRTTRQHPPPSAAMDQNGE
;
A
#
# COMPACT_ATOMS: atom_id res chain seq x y z
N MET A 1 37.22 57.91 55.70
CA MET A 1 38.58 57.35 55.63
C MET A 1 38.68 56.48 54.38
N ALA A 2 39.70 56.74 53.54
CA ALA A 2 40.30 55.88 52.50
C ALA A 2 39.38 55.18 51.46
N SER A 3 39.61 55.08 50.15
CA SER A 3 40.46 55.69 49.11
C SER A 3 40.49 54.68 47.94
N SER A 4 40.50 55.18 46.68
CA SER A 4 41.04 54.51 45.47
C SER A 4 40.29 53.28 44.89
N SER A 5 40.17 53.04 43.57
CA SER A 5 40.88 53.58 42.42
C SER A 5 40.12 53.35 41.09
N LYS A 6 40.28 54.31 40.16
CA LYS A 6 39.88 54.28 38.74
C LYS A 6 40.79 53.38 37.91
N LYS A 7 40.28 52.81 36.81
CA LYS A 7 41.02 52.71 35.54
C LYS A 7 40.10 52.70 34.31
N LYS A 8 40.16 53.80 33.57
CA LYS A 8 39.67 53.97 32.19
C LYS A 8 40.61 53.25 31.22
N ASN A 9 40.09 52.71 30.12
CA ASN A 9 40.91 52.48 28.93
C ASN A 9 40.22 53.04 27.68
N LYS A 10 40.97 53.89 26.98
CA LYS A 10 40.60 54.74 25.84
C LYS A 10 41.68 54.53 24.77
N ARG A 11 41.37 53.94 23.62
CA ARG A 11 42.22 53.95 22.40
C ARG A 11 41.28 53.99 21.19
N LYS A 12 41.11 55.14 20.54
CA LYS A 12 41.94 55.83 19.51
C LYS A 12 41.59 55.41 18.07
N ARG A 13 40.84 56.31 17.46
CA ARG A 13 40.57 56.58 16.03
C ARG A 13 41.88 56.67 15.23
N LYS A 14 41.91 56.13 14.00
CA LYS A 14 42.78 56.61 12.91
C LYS A 14 41.93 56.74 11.64
N GLN A 15 41.82 57.98 11.18
CA GLN A 15 41.45 58.37 9.82
C GLN A 15 42.74 58.43 8.99
N THR A 16 42.69 57.95 7.75
CA THR A 16 43.55 58.39 6.63
C THR A 16 42.70 58.28 5.37
N GLY A 17 42.51 59.38 4.65
CA GLY A 17 41.74 59.43 3.41
C GLY A 17 42.62 59.40 2.15
N SER A 18 42.00 58.89 1.07
CA SER A 18 41.96 59.37 -0.35
C SER A 18 43.27 59.67 -1.13
N PRO A 19 43.30 59.86 -2.48
CA PRO A 19 42.27 59.68 -3.55
C PRO A 19 42.82 59.01 -4.86
N PHE A 20 41.97 58.99 -5.92
CA PHE A 20 42.22 58.77 -7.37
C PHE A 20 42.27 57.29 -7.85
N SER A 21 41.66 56.88 -8.96
CA SER A 21 41.39 57.58 -10.23
C SER A 21 40.20 57.01 -11.03
N ASN A 22 39.59 57.91 -11.79
CA ASN A 22 38.63 57.68 -12.87
C ASN A 22 39.23 56.83 -14.01
N LYS A 23 38.41 55.96 -14.61
CA LYS A 23 38.48 55.67 -16.06
C LYS A 23 37.09 55.49 -16.66
N LYS A 24 36.62 56.58 -17.29
CA LYS A 24 35.70 56.55 -18.42
C LYS A 24 36.37 55.80 -19.58
N LYS A 25 35.63 54.95 -20.28
CA LYS A 25 35.81 54.80 -21.72
C LYS A 25 34.43 54.75 -22.39
N LYS A 26 34.34 55.59 -23.42
CA LYS A 26 33.18 55.96 -24.22
C LYS A 26 33.50 55.49 -25.65
N MET A 27 32.44 55.24 -26.42
CA MET A 27 32.37 55.16 -27.89
C MET A 27 32.78 53.83 -28.55
N ALA A 28 31.88 53.23 -29.33
CA ALA A 28 31.71 53.60 -30.74
C ALA A 28 30.40 53.06 -31.33
N ASP A 29 29.62 53.97 -31.91
CA ASP A 29 28.64 53.70 -32.95
C ASP A 29 29.32 53.15 -34.22
N LYS A 30 28.67 52.22 -34.92
CA LYS A 30 28.78 52.15 -36.39
C LYS A 30 27.49 51.65 -37.02
N LYS A 31 26.80 52.59 -37.68
CA LYS A 31 25.76 52.37 -38.68
C LYS A 31 26.38 51.83 -39.99
N ASN A 32 25.69 50.92 -40.65
CA ASN A 32 25.39 50.88 -42.10
C ASN A 32 24.48 49.66 -42.33
N SER A 33 23.21 49.77 -42.75
CA SER A 33 22.65 50.31 -44.00
C SER A 33 23.15 49.59 -45.25
N LYS A 34 22.31 48.73 -45.86
CA LYS A 34 21.64 48.95 -47.17
C LYS A 34 21.10 47.65 -47.77
N ASN A 35 19.85 47.74 -48.26
CA ASN A 35 19.23 47.11 -49.46
C ASN A 35 19.21 45.57 -49.58
N SER A 36 18.22 44.91 -50.16
CA SER A 36 17.25 45.33 -51.19
C SER A 36 16.02 44.40 -51.25
N LYS A 37 14.93 44.97 -51.78
CA LYS A 37 13.71 44.33 -52.27
C LYS A 37 13.97 43.19 -53.26
N SER A 38 13.13 42.15 -53.20
CA SER A 38 12.50 41.55 -54.39
C SER A 38 11.20 40.86 -54.02
N LYS A 39 10.14 41.26 -54.72
CA LYS A 39 8.83 40.59 -54.85
C LYS A 39 9.02 39.27 -55.62
N GLU A 40 8.24 38.24 -55.27
CA GLU A 40 7.46 37.36 -56.17
C GLU A 40 6.79 36.27 -55.32
N GLN A 41 5.47 36.34 -55.17
CA GLN A 41 4.45 35.53 -55.85
C GLN A 41 4.22 34.14 -55.22
N SER A 42 3.03 34.00 -54.64
CA SER A 42 2.41 32.76 -54.18
C SER A 42 2.21 31.75 -55.31
N PRO A 43 2.00 30.47 -54.97
CA PRO A 43 0.63 29.98 -55.05
C PRO A 43 0.18 29.15 -53.83
N ALA A 44 -1.14 28.96 -53.79
CA ALA A 44 -1.97 28.37 -52.74
C ALA A 44 -2.02 26.83 -52.74
N CYS A 45 -2.92 26.29 -51.90
CA CYS A 45 -3.41 24.90 -51.73
C CYS A 45 -2.62 24.02 -50.73
N SER A 46 -3.20 23.29 -49.77
CA SER A 46 -4.60 23.02 -49.38
C SER A 46 -4.63 22.41 -47.96
N ILE A 47 -5.64 22.76 -47.18
CA ILE A 47 -6.05 22.05 -45.95
C ILE A 47 -7.09 20.99 -46.37
N PRO A 48 -7.03 19.73 -45.90
CA PRO A 48 -8.15 18.81 -46.06
C PRO A 48 -9.14 18.99 -44.90
N GLN A 49 -10.37 19.39 -45.23
CA GLN A 49 -11.58 19.09 -44.46
C GLN A 49 -12.25 17.86 -45.07
N THR A 50 -12.79 16.98 -44.22
CA THR A 50 -13.72 15.88 -44.56
C THR A 50 -14.64 15.63 -43.36
N PRO A 51 -15.86 15.06 -43.54
CA PRO A 51 -17.08 15.87 -43.52
C PRO A 51 -18.05 15.49 -42.38
N GLN A 52 -19.01 16.39 -42.13
CA GLN A 52 -20.20 16.11 -41.34
C GLN A 52 -21.24 15.34 -42.17
N THR A 53 -21.84 14.31 -41.57
CA THR A 53 -23.10 13.70 -42.01
C THR A 53 -24.01 13.50 -40.79
N ASN A 54 -25.08 14.31 -40.77
CA ASN A 54 -26.46 14.13 -40.31
C ASN A 54 -26.86 13.35 -39.03
N GLN A 55 -27.96 13.90 -38.48
CA GLN A 55 -28.62 13.71 -37.20
C GLN A 55 -29.47 12.43 -37.06
N GLU A 56 -29.65 12.04 -35.78
CA GLU A 56 -30.83 11.49 -35.07
C GLU A 56 -31.52 10.24 -35.66
N THR A 57 -31.80 9.15 -34.93
CA THR A 57 -32.57 9.08 -33.68
C THR A 57 -32.50 7.64 -33.13
N SER A 58 -32.73 7.49 -31.82
CA SER A 58 -33.38 6.35 -31.12
C SER A 58 -32.54 5.50 -30.13
N GLN A 59 -32.88 5.75 -28.85
CA GLN A 59 -33.16 4.77 -27.79
C GLN A 59 -32.01 3.91 -27.23
N SER A 60 -31.59 4.20 -25.99
CA SER A 60 -31.98 3.42 -24.79
C SER A 60 -31.27 3.92 -23.52
N PRO A 61 -31.87 3.74 -22.33
CA PRO A 61 -31.48 4.40 -21.07
C PRO A 61 -30.45 3.57 -20.30
N LEU A 62 -29.70 4.20 -19.40
CA LEU A 62 -29.29 3.68 -18.08
C LEU A 62 -28.29 4.65 -17.43
N THR A 63 -28.79 5.71 -16.79
CA THR A 63 -28.06 6.40 -15.73
C THR A 63 -28.96 6.45 -14.48
N SER A 64 -28.81 5.44 -13.65
CA SER A 64 -29.32 5.44 -12.28
C SER A 64 -28.53 4.41 -11.47
N ASN A 65 -28.08 4.83 -10.29
CA ASN A 65 -27.45 4.05 -9.22
C ASN A 65 -25.95 3.71 -9.33
N VAL A 66 -25.11 4.69 -8.98
CA VAL A 66 -23.72 4.44 -8.50
C VAL A 66 -23.56 4.75 -7.00
N TYR A 67 -24.66 4.93 -6.25
CA TYR A 67 -24.61 5.28 -4.82
C TYR A 67 -25.19 4.19 -3.87
N SER A 68 -25.04 2.90 -4.20
CA SER A 68 -25.40 1.82 -3.25
C SER A 68 -24.52 0.57 -3.30
N ALA A 69 -23.28 0.66 -3.80
CA ALA A 69 -22.37 -0.49 -3.88
C ALA A 69 -21.09 -0.36 -3.04
N ALA A 70 -21.04 0.57 -2.07
CA ALA A 70 -19.84 0.85 -1.28
C ALA A 70 -19.94 0.47 0.22
N HIS A 71 -20.94 -0.33 0.62
CA HIS A 71 -21.12 -0.73 2.02
C HIS A 71 -21.34 -2.24 2.25
N GLN A 72 -20.84 -3.13 1.38
CA GLN A 72 -20.94 -4.58 1.59
C GLN A 72 -19.72 -5.40 1.11
N THR A 73 -18.51 -4.95 1.43
CA THR A 73 -17.30 -5.81 1.29
C THR A 73 -16.45 -5.78 2.55
N LEU A 74 -17.09 -6.13 3.66
CA LEU A 74 -16.46 -6.71 4.84
C LEU A 74 -17.35 -7.91 5.22
N TYR A 75 -16.75 -9.08 5.38
CA TYR A 75 -17.33 -10.43 5.49
C TYR A 75 -17.54 -11.17 4.16
N GLY A 76 -16.57 -12.02 3.84
CA GLY A 76 -16.64 -13.00 2.76
C GLY A 76 -17.65 -14.09 3.06
N SER A 77 -18.46 -14.42 2.05
CA SER A 77 -19.41 -15.51 2.08
C SER A 77 -18.79 -16.69 1.31
N TYR A 78 -18.37 -17.73 2.04
CA TYR A 78 -17.96 -19.02 1.48
C TYR A 78 -19.21 -19.88 1.20
N PRO A 79 -19.33 -20.53 0.02
CA PRO A 79 -20.41 -21.49 -0.22
C PRO A 79 -20.19 -22.75 0.62
N GLY A 80 -21.22 -23.12 1.38
CA GLY A 80 -21.18 -24.19 2.39
C GLY A 80 -21.03 -25.59 1.81
N TYR A 81 -20.04 -26.31 2.32
CA TYR A 81 -20.02 -27.77 2.37
C TYR A 81 -20.59 -28.22 3.72
N PRO A 82 -21.46 -29.24 3.77
CA PRO A 82 -21.96 -29.75 5.04
C PRO A 82 -20.81 -30.42 5.82
N PHE A 83 -20.51 -29.86 6.99
CA PHE A 83 -19.62 -30.43 8.00
C PHE A 83 -20.25 -31.73 8.53
N THR A 84 -19.64 -32.88 8.24
CA THR A 84 -19.93 -34.11 8.97
C THR A 84 -19.04 -34.16 10.22
N PRO A 85 -19.60 -34.40 11.43
CA PRO A 85 -18.79 -34.56 12.63
C PRO A 85 -17.93 -35.81 12.53
N PHE A 86 -16.66 -35.68 12.90
CA PHE A 86 -15.71 -36.77 13.05
C PHE A 86 -16.22 -37.72 14.16
N GLN A 87 -16.57 -38.94 13.79
CA GLN A 87 -17.04 -39.97 14.72
C GLN A 87 -15.88 -40.94 15.01
N PRO A 88 -15.45 -41.11 16.27
CA PRO A 88 -14.38 -42.06 16.59
C PRO A 88 -14.88 -43.51 16.39
N PRO A 89 -14.02 -44.45 15.96
CA PRO A 89 -14.41 -45.85 15.86
C PRO A 89 -14.64 -46.42 17.26
N ALA A 90 -15.87 -46.88 17.51
CA ALA A 90 -16.25 -47.61 18.72
C ALA A 90 -15.69 -49.05 18.69
N PRO A 91 -15.45 -49.66 19.87
CA PRO A 91 -14.72 -50.92 20.01
C PRO A 91 -15.53 -52.12 19.53
N HIS A 92 -14.83 -53.08 18.94
CA HIS A 92 -15.33 -54.40 18.60
C HIS A 92 -15.64 -55.18 19.90
N THR A 93 -16.92 -55.21 20.26
CA THR A 93 -17.46 -56.13 21.26
C THR A 93 -17.59 -57.52 20.68
N THR A 94 -16.92 -58.46 21.32
CA THR A 94 -17.18 -59.90 21.31
C THR A 94 -18.65 -60.17 21.70
N PRO A 95 -19.29 -61.22 21.18
CA PRO A 95 -20.35 -61.90 21.91
C PRO A 95 -19.91 -63.32 22.28
N ALA A 96 -19.78 -63.55 23.59
CA ALA A 96 -19.81 -64.88 24.17
C ALA A 96 -21.28 -65.31 24.35
N ASN A 97 -21.59 -66.53 23.89
CA ASN A 97 -22.58 -67.50 24.36
C ASN A 97 -23.95 -67.02 24.87
N MET A 98 -25.04 -67.57 24.32
CA MET A 98 -25.95 -68.44 25.07
C MET A 98 -26.66 -69.46 24.17
N MET A 99 -26.77 -70.66 24.73
CA MET A 99 -27.43 -71.89 24.33
C MET A 99 -28.74 -71.80 23.52
N GLN A 100 -28.90 -72.74 22.57
CA GLN A 100 -30.01 -73.69 22.70
C GLN A 100 -29.70 -75.04 22.04
N SER A 101 -30.06 -76.07 22.79
CA SER A 101 -29.88 -77.49 22.59
C SER A 101 -30.86 -78.07 21.57
N HIS A 102 -30.38 -78.90 20.65
CA HIS A 102 -31.17 -80.02 20.18
C HIS A 102 -30.41 -81.34 20.27
N HIS A 103 -31.04 -82.20 21.03
CA HIS A 103 -30.77 -83.59 21.34
C HIS A 103 -30.75 -84.45 20.06
N GLN A 104 -29.67 -85.18 19.82
CA GLN A 104 -29.76 -86.48 19.15
C GLN A 104 -28.82 -87.45 19.87
N GLN A 105 -29.46 -88.28 20.69
CA GLN A 105 -28.88 -89.38 21.44
C GLN A 105 -28.36 -90.45 20.46
N LEU A 106 -27.07 -90.75 20.54
CA LEU A 106 -26.53 -92.05 20.10
C LEU A 106 -26.66 -93.04 21.27
N PRO A 107 -27.10 -94.29 21.01
CA PRO A 107 -27.47 -95.23 22.05
C PRO A 107 -26.26 -95.83 22.80
N PRO A 108 -26.49 -96.48 23.95
CA PRO A 108 -25.48 -96.86 24.92
C PRO A 108 -24.59 -98.01 24.46
N ALA A 109 -23.37 -98.00 24.98
CA ALA A 109 -22.44 -99.11 24.95
C ALA A 109 -23.11 -100.43 25.36
N MET A 110 -23.18 -101.37 24.42
CA MET A 110 -23.37 -102.78 24.71
C MET A 110 -22.05 -103.32 25.25
N MET A 111 -22.07 -103.64 26.54
CA MET A 111 -21.12 -104.49 27.23
C MET A 111 -20.85 -105.75 26.39
N SER A 112 -19.65 -105.86 25.83
CA SER A 112 -19.05 -107.15 25.50
C SER A 112 -17.88 -107.36 26.45
N SER A 113 -18.21 -108.00 27.56
CA SER A 113 -17.30 -108.71 28.42
C SER A 113 -16.53 -109.75 27.60
N MET A 114 -15.26 -109.49 27.32
CA MET A 114 -14.29 -110.51 26.93
C MET A 114 -13.11 -110.44 27.91
N PRO A 115 -12.62 -111.60 28.35
CA PRO A 115 -12.09 -111.78 29.69
C PRO A 115 -10.71 -111.17 29.85
N LEU A 116 -10.45 -110.77 31.10
CA LEU A 116 -9.16 -110.47 31.68
C LEU A 116 -8.17 -111.59 31.28
N LEU A 117 -7.39 -111.39 30.21
CA LEU A 117 -6.17 -112.16 30.03
C LEU A 117 -5.21 -111.66 31.09
N THR A 118 -5.13 -112.48 32.14
CA THR A 118 -4.01 -112.68 33.04
C THR A 118 -2.68 -112.16 32.47
N PRO A 119 -1.87 -111.44 33.26
CA PRO A 119 -0.61 -110.89 32.78
C PRO A 119 0.28 -112.05 32.32
N SER A 120 0.54 -112.10 31.01
CA SER A 120 1.54 -113.02 30.46
C SER A 120 2.89 -112.70 31.12
N PRO A 121 3.57 -113.64 31.79
CA PRO A 121 4.84 -113.39 32.47
C PRO A 121 6.03 -113.16 31.53
N TYR A 122 5.80 -113.17 30.21
CA TYR A 122 6.85 -112.94 29.23
C TYR A 122 6.73 -111.55 28.64
N GLN A 123 7.07 -110.53 29.43
CA GLN A 123 7.71 -109.36 28.86
C GLN A 123 9.12 -109.77 28.42
N TYR A 124 9.22 -110.40 27.25
CA TYR A 124 10.46 -110.34 26.48
C TYR A 124 10.51 -108.94 25.88
N THR A 125 10.86 -107.94 26.68
CA THR A 125 11.29 -106.65 26.13
C THR A 125 12.57 -106.94 25.38
N ASN A 126 12.51 -107.01 24.06
CA ASN A 126 13.72 -107.01 23.26
C ASN A 126 14.29 -105.59 23.38
N PRO A 127 15.37 -105.37 24.16
CA PRO A 127 15.84 -104.03 24.49
C PRO A 127 16.22 -103.25 23.22
N ASP A 128 16.66 -103.94 22.18
CA ASP A 128 16.97 -103.37 20.87
C ASP A 128 15.71 -102.88 20.13
N LEU A 129 14.58 -103.60 20.23
CA LEU A 129 13.33 -103.18 19.61
C LEU A 129 12.72 -101.98 20.34
N ASN A 130 12.76 -101.96 21.68
CA ASN A 130 12.31 -100.81 22.45
C ASN A 130 13.18 -99.58 22.20
N LYS A 131 14.50 -99.76 22.07
CA LYS A 131 15.44 -98.71 21.69
C LYS A 131 15.15 -98.16 20.28
N PHE A 132 14.90 -99.04 19.31
CA PHE A 132 14.50 -98.65 17.96
C PHE A 132 13.18 -97.89 17.94
N MET A 133 12.16 -98.37 18.66
CA MET A 133 10.87 -97.69 18.77
C MET A 133 11.00 -96.33 19.46
N CYS A 134 11.83 -96.20 20.51
CA CYS A 134 12.15 -94.90 21.10
C CYS A 134 12.81 -93.95 20.09
N GLU A 135 13.79 -94.41 19.32
CA GLU A 135 14.46 -93.60 18.29
C GLU A 135 13.48 -93.16 17.18
N VAL A 136 12.59 -94.05 16.74
CA VAL A 136 11.52 -93.73 15.78
C VAL A 136 10.57 -92.68 16.36
N THR A 137 10.14 -92.82 17.62
CA THR A 137 9.28 -91.81 18.26
C THR A 137 9.98 -90.45 18.43
N GLU A 138 11.30 -90.43 18.65
CA GLU A 138 12.08 -89.19 18.73
C GLU A 138 12.20 -88.52 17.35
N ARG A 139 12.40 -89.31 16.29
CA ARG A 139 12.37 -88.82 14.91
C ARG A 139 10.99 -88.31 14.51
N LEU A 140 9.91 -88.96 14.93
CA LEU A 140 8.53 -88.49 14.72
C LEU A 140 8.29 -87.12 15.39
N LYS A 141 8.75 -86.93 16.64
CA LYS A 141 8.68 -85.61 17.30
C LYS A 141 9.42 -84.51 16.51
N LYS A 142 10.55 -84.84 15.88
CA LYS A 142 11.29 -83.90 15.01
C LYS A 142 10.50 -83.57 13.74
N LEU A 143 9.72 -84.52 13.19
CA LEU A 143 8.81 -84.26 12.06
C LEU A 143 7.65 -83.34 12.45
N ASP A 144 7.05 -83.51 13.64
CA ASP A 144 6.01 -82.61 14.15
C ASP A 144 6.55 -81.17 14.28
N MET A 145 7.78 -81.01 14.78
CA MET A 145 8.45 -79.70 14.85
C MET A 145 8.67 -79.07 13.46
N LEU A 146 8.95 -79.88 12.43
CA LEU A 146 9.09 -79.39 11.05
C LEU A 146 7.74 -78.91 10.50
N GLU A 147 6.64 -79.57 10.83
CA GLU A 147 5.30 -79.13 10.43
C GLU A 147 4.95 -77.76 11.04
N ASP A 148 5.31 -77.52 12.30
CA ASP A 148 5.11 -76.23 12.96
C ASP A 148 5.98 -75.11 12.37
N ILE A 149 7.23 -75.43 12.01
CA ILE A 149 8.11 -74.50 11.29
C ILE A 149 7.49 -74.15 9.93
N LEU A 150 6.98 -75.13 9.18
CA LEU A 150 6.32 -74.88 7.89
C LEU A 150 5.09 -73.96 8.04
N LYS A 151 4.24 -74.19 9.05
CA LYS A 151 3.09 -73.30 9.35
C LYS A 151 3.55 -71.86 9.62
N ARG A 152 4.64 -71.68 10.36
CA ARG A 152 5.21 -70.36 10.64
C ARG A 152 5.80 -69.70 9.38
N VAL A 153 6.48 -70.45 8.52
CA VAL A 153 7.01 -69.95 7.25
C VAL A 153 5.88 -69.48 6.33
N VAL A 154 4.79 -70.25 6.20
CA VAL A 154 3.62 -69.84 5.42
C VAL A 154 3.00 -68.57 6.00
N SER A 155 2.86 -68.46 7.33
CA SER A 155 2.39 -67.23 7.96
C SER A 155 3.30 -66.03 7.66
N MET A 156 4.63 -66.21 7.70
CA MET A 156 5.58 -65.17 7.33
C MET A 156 5.45 -64.77 5.85
N GLU A 157 5.27 -65.73 4.95
CA GLU A 157 5.05 -65.47 3.52
C GLU A 157 3.81 -64.59 3.31
N THR A 158 2.69 -64.90 3.98
CA THR A 158 1.49 -64.06 3.90
C THR A 158 1.71 -62.64 4.44
N HIS A 159 2.55 -62.46 5.47
CA HIS A 159 2.90 -61.14 5.98
C HIS A 159 3.79 -60.37 4.99
N CYS A 160 4.77 -61.04 4.37
CA CYS A 160 5.59 -60.45 3.32
C CYS A 160 4.72 -59.96 2.16
N MET A 161 3.75 -60.75 1.70
CA MET A 161 2.80 -60.33 0.66
C MET A 161 2.00 -59.08 1.04
N LYS A 162 1.55 -58.97 2.31
CA LYS A 162 0.84 -57.77 2.79
C LYS A 162 1.74 -56.54 2.78
N ILE A 163 2.99 -56.68 3.23
CA ILE A 163 3.98 -55.61 3.21
C ILE A 163 4.26 -55.16 1.77
N ASP A 164 4.41 -56.09 0.82
CA ASP A 164 4.63 -55.75 -0.60
C ASP A 164 3.45 -54.97 -1.20
N CYS A 165 2.22 -55.35 -0.83
CA CYS A 165 1.01 -54.61 -1.20
C CYS A 165 1.02 -53.19 -0.62
N GLU A 166 1.34 -53.02 0.66
CA GLU A 166 1.41 -51.70 1.31
C GLU A 166 2.52 -50.83 0.72
N VAL A 167 3.70 -51.39 0.45
CA VAL A 167 4.82 -50.69 -0.20
C VAL A 167 4.42 -50.23 -1.60
N SER A 168 3.70 -51.06 -2.36
CA SER A 168 3.21 -50.70 -3.69
C SER A 168 2.20 -49.56 -3.62
N ASN A 169 1.28 -49.60 -2.65
CA ASN A 169 0.32 -48.52 -2.42
C ASN A 169 1.02 -47.20 -2.01
N MET A 170 2.00 -47.26 -1.10
CA MET A 170 2.79 -46.09 -0.69
C MET A 170 3.55 -45.47 -1.87
N LYS A 171 4.11 -46.29 -2.78
CA LYS A 171 4.79 -45.79 -3.98
C LYS A 171 3.85 -44.98 -4.88
N GLU A 172 2.62 -45.44 -5.07
CA GLU A 172 1.62 -44.71 -5.86
C GLU A 172 1.21 -43.41 -5.17
N GLN A 173 1.01 -43.43 -3.85
CA GLN A 173 0.74 -42.21 -3.08
C GLN A 173 1.87 -41.20 -3.19
N ILE A 174 3.13 -41.63 -3.07
CA ILE A 174 4.30 -40.75 -3.23
C ILE A 174 4.30 -40.11 -4.63
N LYS A 175 3.99 -40.87 -5.68
CA LYS A 175 3.92 -40.37 -7.05
C LYS A 175 2.83 -39.30 -7.21
N THR A 176 1.64 -39.57 -6.68
CA THR A 176 0.54 -38.59 -6.70
C THR A 176 0.89 -37.32 -5.92
N HIS A 177 1.45 -37.45 -4.72
CA HIS A 177 1.91 -36.30 -3.94
C HIS A 177 3.00 -35.50 -4.66
N THR A 178 3.96 -36.17 -5.29
CA THR A 178 5.00 -35.51 -6.10
C THR A 178 4.38 -34.65 -7.20
N ASN A 179 3.39 -35.19 -7.93
CA ASN A 179 2.69 -34.42 -8.96
C ASN A 179 1.93 -33.21 -8.38
N THR A 180 1.27 -33.36 -7.22
CA THR A 180 0.59 -32.23 -6.56
C THR A 180 1.57 -31.15 -6.12
N ILE A 181 2.74 -31.52 -5.61
CA ILE A 181 3.79 -30.58 -5.20
C ILE A 181 4.28 -29.79 -6.42
N MET A 182 4.53 -30.47 -7.55
CA MET A 182 4.94 -29.80 -8.79
C MET A 182 3.89 -28.79 -9.28
N ASN A 183 2.60 -29.14 -9.22
CA ASN A 183 1.53 -28.22 -9.61
C ASN A 183 1.42 -27.01 -8.66
N ILE A 184 1.63 -27.22 -7.36
CA ILE A 184 1.66 -26.13 -6.38
C ILE A 184 2.85 -25.21 -6.64
N ASP A 185 4.03 -25.76 -6.89
CA ASP A 185 5.25 -25.00 -7.17
C ASP A 185 5.09 -24.12 -8.43
N GLN A 186 4.51 -24.69 -9.50
CA GLN A 186 4.15 -23.94 -10.69
C GLN A 186 3.16 -22.79 -10.38
N GLY A 187 2.12 -23.06 -9.60
CA GLY A 187 1.15 -22.03 -9.18
C GLY A 187 1.76 -20.94 -8.31
N LEU A 188 2.71 -21.28 -7.44
CA LEU A 188 3.47 -20.32 -6.63
C LEU A 188 4.34 -19.42 -7.52
N SER A 189 5.01 -19.98 -8.52
CA SER A 189 5.81 -19.22 -9.49
C SER A 189 4.95 -18.22 -10.27
N GLU A 190 3.79 -18.67 -10.78
CA GLU A 190 2.83 -17.81 -11.48
C GLU A 190 2.28 -16.70 -10.58
N MET A 191 1.95 -17.03 -9.33
CA MET A 191 1.49 -16.04 -8.35
C MET A 191 2.58 -15.03 -8.01
N SER A 192 3.84 -15.47 -7.84
CA SER A 192 4.99 -14.59 -7.61
C SER A 192 5.16 -13.60 -8.76
N ASN A 193 5.09 -14.07 -10.01
CA ASN A 193 5.16 -13.20 -11.20
C ASN A 193 4.02 -12.19 -11.26
N ARG A 194 2.79 -12.60 -10.88
CA ARG A 194 1.64 -11.68 -10.82
C ARG A 194 1.81 -10.61 -9.74
N VAL A 195 2.34 -10.97 -8.57
CA VAL A 195 2.62 -10.02 -7.49
C VAL A 195 3.66 -9.00 -7.94
N GLN A 196 4.77 -9.46 -8.55
CA GLN A 196 5.80 -8.56 -9.06
C GLN A 196 5.25 -7.58 -10.10
N ASN A 197 4.49 -8.07 -11.09
CA ASN A 197 3.88 -7.21 -12.10
C ASN A 197 2.88 -6.21 -11.49
N MET A 198 2.14 -6.62 -10.46
CA MET A 198 1.23 -5.74 -9.74
C MET A 198 1.99 -4.64 -8.97
N ASP A 199 3.12 -4.97 -8.34
CA ASP A 199 3.96 -4.00 -7.66
C ASP A 199 4.58 -2.98 -8.62
N GLU A 200 5.03 -3.43 -9.80
CA GLU A 200 5.52 -2.56 -10.87
C GLU A 200 4.42 -1.59 -11.37
N GLN A 201 3.20 -2.09 -11.58
CA GLN A 201 2.05 -1.26 -11.97
C GLN A 201 1.66 -0.27 -10.87
N ASN A 202 1.65 -0.70 -9.61
CA ASN A 202 1.36 0.19 -8.47
C ASN A 202 2.40 1.31 -8.37
N TYR A 203 3.67 1.00 -8.59
CA TYR A 203 4.74 2.00 -8.61
C TYR A 203 4.54 3.01 -9.76
N PHE A 204 4.22 2.54 -10.96
CA PHE A 204 3.93 3.41 -12.10
C PHE A 204 2.73 4.33 -11.82
N LEU A 205 1.62 3.77 -11.33
CA LEU A 205 0.42 4.53 -10.98
C LEU A 205 0.68 5.54 -9.86
N PHE A 206 1.54 5.20 -8.90
CA PHE A 206 1.93 6.11 -7.83
C PHE A 206 2.68 7.34 -8.38
N GLU A 207 3.67 7.13 -9.25
CA GLU A 207 4.41 8.24 -9.86
C GLU A 207 3.54 9.06 -10.82
N GLU A 208 2.66 8.44 -11.60
CA GLU A 208 1.70 9.16 -12.44
C GLU A 208 0.75 10.01 -11.59
N ASN A 209 0.16 9.45 -10.53
CA ASN A 209 -0.71 10.19 -9.61
C ASN A 209 0.02 11.38 -8.98
N LYS A 210 1.28 11.20 -8.59
CA LYS A 210 2.12 12.27 -8.04
C LYS A 210 2.36 13.37 -9.07
N GLN A 211 2.67 13.02 -10.32
CA GLN A 211 2.83 13.99 -11.41
C GLN A 211 1.53 14.73 -11.73
N LEU A 212 0.40 14.02 -11.78
CA LEU A 212 -0.91 14.61 -12.03
C LEU A 212 -1.30 15.59 -10.93
N LYS A 213 -1.10 15.22 -9.66
CA LYS A 213 -1.34 16.13 -8.52
C LYS A 213 -0.50 17.40 -8.63
N GLU A 214 0.78 17.28 -8.95
CA GLU A 214 1.65 18.46 -9.09
C GLU A 214 1.23 19.34 -10.27
N LYS A 215 0.84 18.74 -11.42
CA LYS A 215 0.28 19.49 -12.57
C LYS A 215 -1.01 20.23 -12.22
N VAL A 216 -1.91 19.58 -11.46
CA VAL A 216 -3.15 20.22 -10.99
C VAL A 216 -2.84 21.42 -10.08
N ILE A 217 -1.92 21.25 -9.12
CA ILE A 217 -1.49 22.33 -8.22
C ILE A 217 -0.87 23.48 -9.03
N GLU A 218 -0.02 23.18 -10.03
CA GLU A 218 0.60 24.19 -10.88
C GLU A 218 -0.45 24.97 -11.68
N GLN A 219 -1.40 24.27 -12.31
CA GLN A 219 -2.47 24.89 -13.09
C GLN A 219 -3.37 25.79 -12.21
N GLN A 220 -3.77 25.29 -11.04
CA GLN A 220 -4.55 26.08 -10.08
C GLN A 220 -3.76 27.30 -9.60
N SER A 221 -2.48 27.12 -9.26
CA SER A 221 -1.59 28.23 -8.85
C SER A 221 -1.45 29.29 -9.95
N ARG A 222 -1.39 28.87 -11.22
CA ARG A 222 -1.35 29.79 -12.36
C ARG A 222 -2.67 30.54 -12.52
N SER A 223 -3.80 29.86 -12.36
CA SER A 223 -5.14 30.47 -12.48
C SER A 223 -5.47 31.46 -11.35
N MET A 224 -4.97 31.18 -10.14
CA MET A 224 -5.19 31.99 -8.93
C MET A 224 -4.16 33.11 -8.74
N ARG A 225 -3.16 33.21 -9.63
CA ARG A 225 -2.02 34.11 -9.45
C ARG A 225 -2.40 35.58 -9.42
N GLU A 226 -3.43 35.97 -10.17
CA GLU A 226 -3.94 37.32 -10.21
C GLU A 226 -4.97 37.60 -9.11
N ASN A 227 -5.18 36.65 -8.17
CA ASN A 227 -6.22 36.77 -7.16
C ASN A 227 -5.67 37.23 -5.80
N LEU A 228 -6.43 38.08 -5.12
CA LEU A 228 -6.24 38.39 -3.70
C LEU A 228 -7.48 38.03 -2.90
N ILE A 229 -7.26 37.67 -1.64
CA ILE A 229 -8.31 37.44 -0.65
C ILE A 229 -8.29 38.58 0.35
N PHE A 230 -9.43 39.26 0.48
CA PHE A 230 -9.69 40.33 1.44
C PHE A 230 -10.56 39.79 2.57
N LYS A 231 -10.09 39.85 3.81
CA LYS A 231 -10.85 39.42 5.00
C LYS A 231 -11.15 40.62 5.89
N GLY A 232 -12.27 40.56 6.60
CA GLY A 232 -12.68 41.57 7.58
C GLY A 232 -13.57 42.69 7.04
N VAL A 233 -13.83 42.70 5.73
CA VAL A 233 -14.81 43.60 5.11
C VAL A 233 -16.21 43.21 5.62
N PRO A 234 -16.97 44.13 6.23
CA PRO A 234 -18.31 43.86 6.75
C PRO A 234 -19.19 43.15 5.73
N ASP A 235 -20.05 42.24 6.20
CA ASP A 235 -20.90 41.39 5.37
C ASP A 235 -22.34 41.64 5.80
N GLU A 236 -23.08 42.39 4.97
CA GLU A 236 -24.47 42.75 5.27
C GLU A 236 -25.45 41.63 4.90
N TYR A 237 -24.96 40.47 4.44
CA TYR A 237 -25.78 39.31 4.02
C TYR A 237 -26.85 39.66 2.97
N ASN A 238 -26.60 40.69 2.15
CA ASN A 238 -27.46 41.04 1.05
C ASN A 238 -27.09 40.20 -0.20
N PRO A 239 -28.01 39.41 -0.79
CA PRO A 239 -27.74 38.61 -1.98
C PRO A 239 -27.45 39.44 -3.24
N GLU A 240 -27.88 40.72 -3.27
CA GLU A 240 -27.68 41.64 -4.40
C GLU A 240 -26.53 42.64 -4.15
N GLU A 241 -25.67 42.35 -3.16
CA GLU A 241 -24.54 43.20 -2.83
C GLU A 241 -23.57 43.33 -4.02
N ASP A 242 -23.30 44.57 -4.46
CA ASP A 242 -22.23 44.86 -5.41
C ASP A 242 -20.87 44.73 -4.71
N THR A 243 -20.36 43.50 -4.69
CA THR A 243 -19.07 43.18 -4.07
C THR A 243 -17.89 43.90 -4.73
N GLU A 244 -18.01 44.30 -6.00
CA GLU A 244 -16.95 45.02 -6.70
C GLU A 244 -16.89 46.48 -6.23
N ALA A 245 -18.04 47.15 -6.16
CA ALA A 245 -18.13 48.53 -5.65
C ALA A 245 -17.60 48.63 -4.22
N ILE A 246 -18.02 47.73 -3.34
CA ILE A 246 -17.56 47.68 -1.94
C ILE A 246 -16.06 47.46 -1.86
N LEU A 247 -15.51 46.60 -2.71
CA LEU A 247 -14.07 46.38 -2.74
C LEU A 247 -13.30 47.60 -3.27
N LYS A 248 -13.82 48.29 -4.29
CA LYS A 248 -13.23 49.54 -4.78
C LYS A 248 -13.22 50.62 -3.71
N ASP A 249 -14.33 50.77 -2.97
CA ASP A 249 -14.43 51.73 -1.87
C ASP A 249 -13.50 51.35 -0.72
N PHE A 250 -13.38 50.07 -0.39
CA PHE A 250 -12.41 49.57 0.58
C PHE A 250 -10.97 49.90 0.15
N ILE A 251 -10.61 49.66 -1.11
CA ILE A 251 -9.25 49.95 -1.60
C ILE A 251 -8.94 51.46 -1.53
N LYS A 252 -9.90 52.31 -1.90
CA LYS A 252 -9.74 53.77 -1.83
C LYS A 252 -9.63 54.29 -0.38
N SER A 253 -10.50 53.84 0.51
CA SER A 253 -10.58 54.33 1.89
C SER A 253 -9.49 53.74 2.80
N GLU A 254 -9.30 52.43 2.77
CA GLU A 254 -8.47 51.70 3.73
C GLU A 254 -7.03 51.51 3.23
N ILE A 255 -6.84 51.26 1.93
CA ILE A 255 -5.52 51.06 1.31
C ILE A 255 -4.95 52.36 0.72
N GLN A 256 -5.80 53.38 0.47
CA GLN A 256 -5.42 54.71 -0.04
C GLN A 256 -4.81 54.66 -1.44
N ILE A 257 -5.41 53.89 -2.34
CA ILE A 257 -5.05 53.88 -3.77
C ILE A 257 -6.17 54.60 -4.52
N GLU A 258 -5.82 55.71 -5.17
CA GLU A 258 -6.74 56.51 -5.99
C GLU A 258 -6.84 56.01 -7.44
N GLU A 259 -5.89 55.19 -7.89
CA GLU A 259 -5.88 54.61 -9.23
C GLU A 259 -7.11 53.71 -9.46
N GLU A 260 -7.66 53.77 -10.68
CA GLU A 260 -8.75 52.91 -11.08
C GLU A 260 -8.24 51.47 -11.32
N ILE A 261 -8.77 50.56 -10.51
CA ILE A 261 -8.43 49.14 -10.56
C ILE A 261 -9.61 48.38 -11.15
N ASN A 262 -9.32 47.62 -12.20
CA ASN A 262 -10.29 46.74 -12.85
C ASN A 262 -10.13 45.30 -12.38
N PHE A 263 -11.27 44.64 -12.25
CA PHE A 263 -11.36 43.24 -11.88
C PHE A 263 -12.01 42.45 -13.00
N HIS A 264 -11.62 41.17 -13.13
CA HIS A 264 -12.35 40.23 -13.98
C HIS A 264 -13.57 39.66 -13.25
N VAL A 265 -13.37 39.22 -12.00
CA VAL A 265 -14.40 38.60 -11.18
C VAL A 265 -14.14 38.96 -9.72
N VAL A 266 -15.17 39.44 -9.03
CA VAL A 266 -15.18 39.67 -7.58
C VAL A 266 -16.36 38.92 -6.99
N HIS A 267 -16.13 38.17 -5.92
CA HIS A 267 -17.20 37.46 -5.22
C HIS A 267 -16.83 37.19 -3.75
N ARG A 268 -17.86 37.03 -2.92
CA ARG A 268 -17.68 36.56 -1.53
C ARG A 268 -17.43 35.06 -1.48
N LEU A 269 -16.55 34.64 -0.58
CA LEU A 269 -16.35 33.24 -0.21
C LEU A 269 -17.57 32.71 0.54
N LYS A 270 -17.69 31.39 0.61
CA LYS A 270 -18.76 30.73 1.38
C LYS A 270 -18.71 31.13 2.87
N PRO A 271 -19.88 31.21 3.54
CA PRO A 271 -19.95 31.41 4.99
C PRO A 271 -19.06 30.40 5.73
N LYS A 272 -18.41 30.87 6.78
CA LYS A 272 -17.73 30.00 7.75
C LYS A 272 -18.68 29.71 8.90
N GLN A 273 -18.41 28.65 9.66
CA GLN A 273 -19.18 28.36 10.89
C GLN A 273 -18.99 29.45 11.95
N ASP A 274 -17.87 30.16 11.89
CA ASP A 274 -17.65 31.34 12.72
C ASP A 274 -18.43 32.53 12.15
N LYS A 275 -19.04 33.35 13.01
CA LYS A 275 -19.83 34.54 12.63
C LYS A 275 -18.97 35.68 12.06
N SER A 276 -17.74 35.39 11.67
CA SER A 276 -16.81 36.30 11.01
C SER A 276 -17.31 36.67 9.60
N PRO A 277 -17.10 37.92 9.14
CA PRO A 277 -17.47 38.33 7.79
C PRO A 277 -16.84 37.43 6.71
N ARG A 278 -17.60 37.11 5.65
CA ARG A 278 -17.08 36.34 4.51
C ARG A 278 -15.98 37.11 3.81
N GLY A 279 -14.87 36.43 3.52
CA GLY A 279 -13.79 37.02 2.74
C GLY A 279 -14.19 37.25 1.29
N ILE A 280 -13.64 38.28 0.65
CA ILE A 280 -13.86 38.58 -0.77
C ILE A 280 -12.66 38.07 -1.57
N VAL A 281 -12.91 37.35 -2.65
CA VAL A 281 -11.88 37.01 -3.64
C VAL A 281 -12.06 37.93 -4.83
N ALA A 282 -10.96 38.59 -5.22
CA ALA A 282 -10.95 39.45 -6.40
C ALA A 282 -9.84 39.02 -7.35
N LYS A 283 -10.20 38.74 -8.60
CA LYS A 283 -9.28 38.49 -9.70
C LYS A 283 -9.02 39.80 -10.43
N PHE A 284 -7.77 40.25 -10.39
CA PHE A 284 -7.35 41.49 -11.03
C PHE A 284 -7.16 41.28 -12.52
N GLU A 285 -7.49 42.31 -13.31
CA GLU A 285 -7.20 42.31 -14.74
C GLU A 285 -5.68 42.40 -15.02
N ARG A 286 -4.98 43.24 -14.24
CA ARG A 286 -3.54 43.45 -14.38
C ARG A 286 -2.80 42.99 -13.14
N ARG A 287 -1.75 42.19 -13.36
CA ARG A 287 -0.86 41.73 -12.28
C ARG A 287 -0.12 42.88 -11.57
N LYS A 288 0.14 43.99 -12.28
CA LYS A 288 0.78 45.17 -11.68
C LYS A 288 -0.09 45.77 -10.58
N ASP A 289 -1.38 45.96 -10.87
CA ASP A 289 -2.38 46.49 -9.95
C ASP A 289 -2.53 45.57 -8.73
N ARG A 290 -2.60 44.25 -8.98
CA ARG A 290 -2.60 43.23 -7.91
C ARG A 290 -1.41 43.40 -6.96
N ASN A 291 -0.20 43.53 -7.50
CA ASN A 291 1.01 43.66 -6.70
C ASN A 291 1.08 44.99 -5.96
N MET A 292 0.60 46.07 -6.58
CA MET A 292 0.51 47.40 -5.97
C MET A 292 -0.43 47.37 -4.77
N VAL A 293 -1.66 46.85 -4.93
CA VAL A 293 -2.63 46.70 -3.85
C VAL A 293 -2.08 45.84 -2.73
N LEU A 294 -1.47 44.69 -3.04
CA LEU A 294 -0.89 43.81 -2.02
C LEU A 294 0.22 44.52 -1.22
N SER A 295 1.12 45.23 -1.91
CA SER A 295 2.25 45.92 -1.27
C SER A 295 1.76 47.07 -0.38
N ALA A 296 0.80 47.86 -0.87
CA ALA A 296 0.18 48.94 -0.10
C ALA A 296 -0.59 48.39 1.11
N ALA A 297 -1.36 47.31 0.95
CA ALA A 297 -2.10 46.67 2.03
C ALA A 297 -1.19 46.22 3.18
N ILE A 298 -0.03 45.61 2.86
CA ILE A 298 0.96 45.18 3.87
C ILE A 298 1.47 46.37 4.70
N GLN A 299 1.60 47.54 4.09
CA GLN A 299 2.10 48.74 4.77
C GLN A 299 0.98 49.47 5.56
N LYS A 300 -0.18 49.68 4.92
CA LYS A 300 -1.27 50.51 5.42
C LYS A 300 -2.16 49.79 6.44
N LEU A 301 -2.40 48.49 6.26
CA LEU A 301 -3.27 47.70 7.13
C LEU A 301 -2.53 47.07 8.32
N LYS A 302 -1.22 47.29 8.45
CA LYS A 302 -0.38 46.66 9.51
C LYS A 302 -0.92 46.88 10.93
N ASN A 303 -1.55 48.04 11.18
CA ASN A 303 -2.11 48.40 12.49
C ASN A 303 -3.59 48.04 12.62
N LYS A 304 -4.27 47.70 11.52
CA LYS A 304 -5.71 47.39 11.47
C LYS A 304 -5.93 45.87 11.46
N LYS A 305 -5.91 45.26 12.65
CA LYS A 305 -6.03 43.79 12.82
C LYS A 305 -7.32 43.19 12.24
N GLN A 306 -8.36 43.98 12.05
CA GLN A 306 -9.61 43.56 11.44
C GLN A 306 -9.42 43.12 9.98
N PHE A 307 -8.55 43.81 9.24
CA PHE A 307 -8.41 43.60 7.81
C PHE A 307 -7.16 42.78 7.48
N VAL A 308 -7.34 41.75 6.66
CA VAL A 308 -6.21 40.91 6.20
C VAL A 308 -6.32 40.70 4.70
N VAL A 309 -5.27 41.12 3.99
CA VAL A 309 -5.13 40.94 2.53
C VAL A 309 -3.94 40.03 2.25
N HIS A 310 -4.17 39.00 1.44
CA HIS A 310 -3.14 38.01 1.09
C HIS A 310 -3.44 37.37 -0.25
N GLU A 311 -2.41 36.77 -0.86
CA GLU A 311 -2.54 35.99 -2.08
C GLU A 311 -3.43 34.76 -1.88
N GLN A 312 -4.19 34.41 -2.92
CA GLN A 312 -4.90 33.13 -2.97
C GLN A 312 -3.95 32.03 -3.40
N TYR A 313 -4.03 30.88 -2.73
CA TYR A 313 -3.30 29.67 -3.09
C TYR A 313 -4.22 28.45 -3.10
N PRO A 314 -3.86 27.40 -3.87
CA PRO A 314 -4.47 26.08 -3.73
C PRO A 314 -4.39 25.55 -2.31
N ILE A 315 -5.29 24.64 -1.95
CA ILE A 315 -5.40 24.13 -0.57
C ILE A 315 -4.13 23.39 -0.15
N GLU A 316 -3.54 22.61 -1.06
CA GLU A 316 -2.31 21.84 -0.83
C GLU A 316 -1.13 22.78 -0.54
N VAL A 317 -1.06 23.93 -1.22
CA VAL A 317 -0.06 24.96 -0.96
C VAL A 317 -0.30 25.62 0.40
N ILE A 318 -1.56 25.89 0.77
CA ILE A 318 -1.91 26.43 2.09
C ILE A 318 -1.49 25.46 3.20
N GLU A 319 -1.72 24.17 3.01
CA GLU A 319 -1.33 23.11 3.95
C GLU A 319 0.19 23.02 4.10
N ARG A 320 0.94 22.94 2.98
CA ARG A 320 2.42 23.00 3.00
C ARG A 320 2.92 24.25 3.73
N ARG A 321 2.30 25.42 3.48
CA ARG A 321 2.65 26.67 4.18
C ARG A 321 2.35 26.59 5.68
N ARG A 322 1.25 25.96 6.10
CA ARG A 322 0.86 25.80 7.51
C ARG A 322 1.95 25.07 8.30
N GLU A 323 2.58 24.06 7.71
CA GLU A 323 3.71 23.33 8.30
C GLU A 323 4.99 24.18 8.38
N LEU A 324 5.24 25.03 7.38
CA LEU A 324 6.44 25.86 7.30
C LEU A 324 6.37 27.13 8.15
N VAL A 325 5.17 27.65 8.45
CA VAL A 325 4.98 28.90 9.21
C VAL A 325 5.59 28.84 10.62
N PRO A 326 5.42 27.78 11.43
CA PRO A 326 6.11 27.66 12.72
C PRO A 326 7.63 27.74 12.57
N ILE A 327 8.20 27.00 11.62
CA ILE A 327 9.64 26.96 11.36
C ILE A 327 10.16 28.34 10.93
N LEU A 328 9.39 29.05 10.10
CA LEU A 328 9.70 30.43 9.69
C LEU A 328 9.71 31.37 10.89
N LYS A 329 8.74 31.27 11.80
CA LYS A 329 8.68 32.11 13.01
C LYS A 329 9.89 31.82 13.91
N ASP A 330 10.20 30.56 14.15
CA ASP A 330 11.34 30.16 14.98
C ASP A 330 12.67 30.64 14.41
N ALA A 331 12.86 30.53 13.09
CA ALA A 331 14.07 31.03 12.42
C ALA A 331 14.23 32.55 12.59
N ARG A 332 13.14 33.32 12.48
CA ARG A 332 13.15 34.77 12.71
C ARG A 332 13.44 35.13 14.16
N THR A 333 12.87 34.39 15.12
CA THR A 333 13.15 34.57 16.55
C THR A 333 14.62 34.32 16.87
N LYS A 334 15.27 33.39 16.17
CA LYS A 334 16.71 33.11 16.27
C LYS A 334 17.60 34.11 15.53
N GLY A 335 17.02 35.13 14.88
CA GLY A 335 17.76 36.18 14.16
C GLY A 335 18.14 35.83 12.72
N HIS A 336 17.66 34.71 12.17
CA HIS A 336 17.89 34.33 10.77
C HIS A 336 16.93 35.06 9.83
N THR A 337 17.38 35.31 8.59
CA THR A 337 16.52 35.90 7.54
C THR A 337 15.68 34.79 6.91
N ALA A 338 14.41 34.67 7.32
CA ALA A 338 13.50 33.66 6.79
C ALA A 338 12.36 34.27 5.94
N VAL A 339 12.18 33.74 4.74
CA VAL A 339 11.15 34.15 3.78
C VAL A 339 10.43 32.93 3.22
N LEU A 340 9.09 32.98 3.20
CA LEU A 340 8.24 31.98 2.57
C LEU A 340 7.77 32.51 1.21
N LYS A 341 8.08 31.79 0.14
CA LYS A 341 7.61 32.10 -1.22
C LYS A 341 6.79 30.91 -1.71
N GLU A 342 5.53 31.14 -2.08
CA GLU A 342 4.59 30.06 -2.44
C GLU A 342 4.57 28.97 -1.37
N ASP A 343 5.07 27.76 -1.65
CA ASP A 343 5.17 26.63 -0.72
C ASP A 343 6.60 26.36 -0.23
N ARG A 344 7.55 27.28 -0.44
CA ARG A 344 8.99 27.07 -0.18
C ARG A 344 9.51 28.05 0.86
N LEU A 345 10.12 27.50 1.91
CA LEU A 345 10.80 28.27 2.95
C LEU A 345 12.28 28.46 2.58
N TYR A 346 12.77 29.69 2.68
CA TYR A 346 14.17 30.04 2.54
C TYR A 346 14.68 30.64 3.85
N ILE A 347 15.76 30.09 4.40
CA ILE A 347 16.44 30.57 5.61
C ILE A 347 17.86 30.97 5.19
N ASP A 348 18.24 32.23 5.42
CA ASP A 348 19.52 32.82 5.00
C ASP A 348 19.81 32.55 3.51
N ASN A 349 18.79 32.78 2.67
CA ASN A 349 18.78 32.55 1.22
C ASN A 349 18.98 31.08 0.79
N LYS A 350 18.96 30.10 1.71
CA LYS A 350 19.01 28.68 1.39
C LYS A 350 17.63 28.04 1.54
N ARG A 351 17.24 27.21 0.58
CA ARG A 351 15.96 26.49 0.62
C ARG A 351 15.99 25.48 1.78
N TYR A 352 14.99 25.56 2.64
CA TYR A 352 14.75 24.60 3.71
C TYR A 352 13.96 23.41 3.15
N TYR A 353 14.41 22.21 3.49
CA TYR A 353 13.73 20.95 3.18
C TYR A 353 13.29 20.32 4.51
N PRO A 354 11.98 20.15 4.75
CA PRO A 354 11.51 19.47 5.95
C PRO A 354 12.02 18.03 5.96
N ARG A 355 12.49 17.54 7.11
CA ARG A 355 13.03 16.17 7.27
C ARG A 355 12.00 15.06 7.03
N THR A 356 10.72 15.41 6.87
CA THR A 356 9.60 14.46 6.85
C THR A 356 9.33 13.82 5.49
N THR A 357 10.11 14.08 4.43
CA THR A 357 10.04 13.26 3.23
C THR A 357 10.68 11.90 3.52
N ARG A 358 9.97 11.02 4.23
CA ARG A 358 10.14 9.58 4.06
C ARG A 358 9.74 9.31 2.62
N GLN A 359 10.73 9.36 1.73
CA GLN A 359 10.59 8.69 0.45
C GLN A 359 10.26 7.24 0.82
N HIS A 360 9.11 6.73 0.37
CA HIS A 360 8.90 5.30 0.38
C HIS A 360 10.12 4.70 -0.35
N PRO A 361 10.92 3.85 0.29
CA PRO A 361 12.04 3.23 -0.39
C PRO A 361 11.47 2.42 -1.57
N PRO A 362 12.15 2.42 -2.73
CA PRO A 362 11.76 1.56 -3.83
C PRO A 362 11.74 0.09 -3.36
N PRO A 363 10.80 -0.73 -3.85
CA PRO A 363 10.70 -2.13 -3.49
C PRO A 363 11.84 -2.91 -4.18
N SER A 364 13.08 -2.82 -3.68
CA SER A 364 14.19 -3.61 -4.23
C SER A 364 15.42 -3.76 -3.31
N ALA A 365 15.28 -3.63 -1.99
CA ALA A 365 16.44 -3.73 -1.08
C ALA A 365 16.24 -4.65 0.13
N ALA A 366 15.35 -5.64 0.02
CA ALA A 366 15.06 -6.55 1.12
C ALA A 366 15.03 -8.03 0.69
N MET A 367 15.99 -8.47 -0.12
CA MET A 367 16.30 -9.90 -0.26
C MET A 367 17.75 -10.05 -0.70
N ASP A 368 18.70 -9.89 0.23
CA ASP A 368 20.03 -10.50 0.06
C ASP A 368 20.81 -10.58 1.38
N GLN A 369 20.20 -11.17 2.41
CA GLN A 369 20.92 -11.65 3.59
C GLN A 369 20.18 -12.87 4.13
N ASN A 370 20.61 -14.07 3.71
CA ASN A 370 20.71 -15.30 4.50
C ASN A 370 21.06 -16.46 3.57
N GLY A 371 22.31 -16.90 3.62
CA GLY A 371 22.82 -18.03 2.86
C GLY A 371 24.31 -18.27 3.13
N GLU A 372 24.67 -18.48 4.39
CA GLU A 372 25.82 -19.31 4.78
C GLU A 372 25.30 -20.64 5.32
#